data_AF-A0A537X5N5-F1
#
_entry.id   AF-A0A537X5N5-F1
#
_cell.length_a   1.000
_cell.length_b   1.000
_cell.length_c   1.000
_cell.angle_alpha   90.00
_cell.angle_beta   90.00
_cell.angle_gamma   90.00
#
_symmetry.space_group_name_H-M   'P 1'
#
loop_
_entity.id
_entity.type
_entity.pdbx_description
1 polymer ?
#
loop_
_entity_poly.entity_id
_entity_poly.type
_entity_poly.pdbx_seq_one_letter_code
_entity_poly.pdbx_strand_id
1 'polypeptide(L)'
;MDLLARGRAADVYAVGPGRVLRRYRPGEREDTTVEAAVMEQARRHGFPVPAVYQSSGRDLVLERIDGPTMMADVADRPWRVRRHGRTLAALHRQLHRIPAPSGADAPLGRGDRLVHLDLHPENVLLSSRGPVVIDWSNGSRGDPADDVALTWAILATSAIPGPLPFRVLARAGRGLLLGAFLGGVDADAARERLAEVAGRRLRIDPHLHEPERRALERLVARSRPGHSHRTGGP
;
A
#
# COMPACT_ATOMS: atom_id res chain seq x y z
N MET A 1 4.74 -15.60 -24.48
CA MET A 1 4.31 -14.76 -23.34
C MET A 1 5.39 -13.73 -23.15
N ASP A 2 5.06 -12.46 -23.28
CA ASP A 2 6.07 -11.39 -23.20
C ASP A 2 6.14 -10.87 -21.77
N LEU A 3 7.35 -10.76 -21.23
CA LEU A 3 7.56 -10.25 -19.88
C LEU A 3 7.36 -8.73 -19.88
N LEU A 4 6.37 -8.26 -19.12
CA LEU A 4 6.03 -6.84 -19.01
C LEU A 4 6.76 -6.18 -17.84
N ALA A 5 6.88 -6.88 -16.71
CA ALA A 5 7.54 -6.36 -15.53
C ALA A 5 8.16 -7.50 -14.70
N ARG A 6 9.31 -7.22 -14.09
CA ARG A 6 9.91 -8.06 -13.05
C ARG A 6 9.69 -7.41 -11.69
N GLY A 7 8.90 -8.06 -10.85
CA GLY A 7 8.77 -7.68 -9.45
C GLY A 7 9.83 -8.37 -8.57
N ARG A 8 9.77 -8.08 -7.27
CA ARG A 8 10.60 -8.76 -6.27
C ARG A 8 10.12 -10.20 -6.03
N ALA A 9 8.82 -10.36 -5.80
CA ALA A 9 8.17 -11.64 -5.49
C ALA A 9 7.53 -12.34 -6.69
N ALA A 10 7.17 -11.60 -7.74
CA ALA A 10 6.44 -12.12 -8.89
C ALA A 10 6.87 -11.44 -10.19
N ASP A 11 6.77 -12.17 -11.29
CA ASP A 11 6.96 -11.66 -12.64
C ASP A 11 5.60 -11.50 -13.32
N VAL A 12 5.47 -10.48 -14.17
CA VAL A 12 4.21 -10.14 -14.87
C VAL A 12 4.38 -10.30 -16.37
N TYR A 13 3.54 -11.12 -16.98
CA TYR A 13 3.59 -11.46 -18.41
C TYR A 13 2.30 -11.03 -19.12
N ALA A 14 2.39 -10.65 -20.40
CA ALA A 14 1.22 -10.51 -21.26
C ALA A 14 0.69 -11.89 -21.66
N VAL A 15 -0.63 -12.11 -21.51
CA VAL A 15 -1.30 -13.39 -21.83
C VAL A 15 -2.58 -13.18 -22.64
N GLY A 16 -2.43 -12.50 -23.79
CA GLY A 16 -3.51 -12.21 -24.72
C GLY A 16 -4.10 -10.80 -24.55
N PRO A 17 -5.11 -10.44 -25.37
CA PRO A 17 -5.67 -9.09 -25.37
C PRO A 17 -6.27 -8.73 -24.00
N GLY A 18 -5.79 -7.63 -23.41
CA GLY A 18 -6.32 -7.08 -22.17
C GLY A 18 -6.04 -7.90 -20.90
N ARG A 19 -5.08 -8.84 -20.93
CA ARG A 19 -4.78 -9.72 -19.79
C ARG A 19 -3.31 -9.78 -19.45
N VAL A 20 -3.02 -9.90 -18.16
CA VAL A 20 -1.68 -10.17 -17.64
C VAL A 20 -1.69 -11.39 -16.72
N LEU A 21 -0.59 -12.13 -16.71
CA LEU A 21 -0.32 -13.20 -15.75
C LEU A 21 0.67 -12.66 -14.73
N ARG A 22 0.27 -12.61 -13.47
CA ARG A 22 1.18 -12.49 -12.32
C ARG A 22 1.57 -13.90 -11.88
N ARG A 23 2.85 -14.23 -11.97
CA ARG A 23 3.40 -15.52 -11.51
C ARG A 23 4.36 -15.29 -10.36
N TYR A 24 4.03 -15.82 -9.19
CA TYR A 24 4.90 -15.78 -8.03
C TYR A 24 6.10 -16.70 -8.19
N ARG A 25 7.24 -16.27 -7.66
CA ARG A 25 8.46 -17.08 -7.62
C ARG A 25 8.31 -18.18 -6.56
N PRO A 26 8.98 -19.33 -6.74
CA PRO A 26 9.01 -20.38 -5.74
C PRO A 26 9.39 -19.85 -4.35
N GLY A 27 8.64 -20.23 -3.31
CA GLY A 27 8.87 -19.82 -1.93
C GLY A 27 8.27 -18.47 -1.53
N GLU A 28 7.87 -17.63 -2.48
CA GLU A 28 7.22 -16.34 -2.19
C GLU A 28 5.72 -16.52 -1.90
N ARG A 29 5.03 -17.27 -2.77
CA ARG A 29 3.62 -17.64 -2.63
C ARG A 29 3.35 -18.86 -3.47
N GLU A 30 2.78 -19.89 -2.86
CA GLU A 30 2.44 -21.16 -3.52
C GLU A 30 0.96 -21.25 -3.92
N ASP A 31 0.10 -20.41 -3.30
CA ASP A 31 -1.34 -20.35 -3.56
C ASP A 31 -1.85 -18.89 -3.64
N THR A 32 -2.56 -18.61 -4.74
CA THR A 32 -3.15 -17.31 -5.09
C THR A 32 -4.65 -17.23 -4.79
N THR A 33 -5.27 -18.31 -4.30
CA THR A 33 -6.72 -18.40 -4.04
C THR A 33 -7.20 -17.33 -3.06
N VAL A 34 -6.44 -17.06 -1.99
CA VAL A 34 -6.79 -16.02 -1.00
C VAL A 34 -6.73 -14.62 -1.62
N GLU A 35 -5.69 -14.31 -2.39
CA GLU A 35 -5.55 -13.03 -3.10
C GLU A 35 -6.72 -12.83 -4.09
N ALA A 36 -7.03 -13.87 -4.88
CA ALA A 36 -8.15 -13.85 -5.81
C ALA A 36 -9.50 -13.61 -5.10
N ALA A 37 -9.74 -14.27 -3.97
CA ALA A 37 -10.96 -14.10 -3.18
C ALA A 37 -11.11 -12.68 -2.63
N VAL A 38 -10.01 -12.08 -2.14
CA VAL A 38 -9.96 -10.70 -1.68
C VAL A 38 -10.26 -9.71 -2.81
N MET A 39 -9.63 -9.88 -3.97
CA MET A 39 -9.86 -9.02 -5.13
C MET A 39 -11.32 -9.11 -5.62
N GLU A 40 -11.87 -10.32 -5.69
CA GLU A 40 -13.25 -10.50 -6.13
C GLU A 40 -14.25 -9.94 -5.10
N GLN A 41 -13.97 -10.05 -3.79
CA GLN A 41 -14.76 -9.39 -2.75
C GLN A 41 -14.77 -7.87 -2.94
N ALA A 42 -13.60 -7.27 -3.19
CA ALA A 42 -13.48 -5.84 -3.47
C ALA A 42 -14.30 -5.45 -4.71
N ARG A 43 -14.14 -6.21 -5.80
CA ARG A 43 -14.80 -5.97 -7.09
C ARG A 43 -16.33 -6.04 -6.98
N ARG A 44 -16.86 -7.04 -6.26
CA ARG A 44 -18.32 -7.20 -6.03
C ARG A 44 -18.94 -6.02 -5.31
N HIS A 45 -18.17 -5.31 -4.48
CA HIS A 45 -18.60 -4.09 -3.78
C HIS A 45 -18.28 -2.81 -4.57
N GLY A 46 -17.93 -2.92 -5.85
CA GLY A 46 -17.64 -1.79 -6.73
C GLY A 46 -16.31 -1.09 -6.44
N PHE A 47 -15.39 -1.72 -5.69
CA PHE A 47 -14.04 -1.19 -5.52
C PHE A 47 -13.25 -1.28 -6.83
N PRO A 48 -12.46 -0.26 -7.21
CA PRO A 48 -11.71 -0.30 -8.45
C PRO A 48 -10.47 -1.18 -8.31
N VAL A 49 -10.60 -2.43 -8.73
CA VAL A 49 -9.58 -3.48 -8.76
C VAL A 49 -9.60 -4.18 -10.14
N PRO A 50 -8.48 -4.72 -10.64
CA PRO A 50 -8.49 -5.53 -11.86
C PRO A 50 -9.42 -6.74 -11.71
N ALA A 51 -10.13 -7.11 -12.78
CA ALA A 51 -10.85 -8.38 -12.79
C ALA A 51 -9.88 -9.57 -12.69
N VAL A 52 -10.26 -10.58 -11.89
CA VAL A 52 -9.55 -11.87 -11.83
C VAL A 52 -10.18 -12.83 -12.84
N TYR A 53 -9.39 -13.35 -13.77
CA TYR A 53 -9.85 -14.33 -14.76
C TYR A 53 -9.57 -15.77 -14.35
N GLN A 54 -8.41 -16.01 -13.72
CA GLN A 54 -7.99 -17.34 -13.31
C GLN A 54 -7.01 -17.26 -12.14
N SER A 55 -7.10 -18.21 -11.22
CA SER A 55 -6.18 -18.41 -10.10
C SER A 55 -5.83 -19.89 -10.05
N SER A 56 -4.53 -20.24 -10.03
CA SER A 56 -4.08 -21.64 -9.97
C SER A 56 -2.67 -21.73 -9.42
N GLY A 57 -2.52 -22.26 -8.22
CA GLY A 57 -1.23 -22.31 -7.53
C GLY A 57 -0.61 -20.91 -7.45
N ARG A 58 0.57 -20.73 -8.05
CA ARG A 58 1.32 -19.47 -8.07
C ARG A 58 0.90 -18.46 -9.14
N ASP A 59 -0.04 -18.83 -10.00
CA ASP A 59 -0.41 -18.07 -11.18
C ASP A 59 -1.76 -17.38 -10.97
N LEU A 60 -1.79 -16.07 -11.23
CA LEU A 60 -2.98 -15.25 -11.18
C LEU A 60 -3.12 -14.45 -12.48
N VAL A 61 -4.16 -14.75 -13.27
CA VAL A 61 -4.47 -14.06 -14.53
C VAL A 61 -5.46 -12.94 -14.25
N LEU A 62 -5.07 -11.72 -14.59
CA LEU A 62 -5.76 -10.48 -14.25
C LEU A 62 -6.08 -9.64 -15.49
N GLU A 63 -7.05 -8.74 -15.35
CA GLU A 63 -7.26 -7.61 -16.25
C GLU A 63 -5.98 -6.77 -16.34
N ARG A 64 -5.56 -6.50 -17.57
CA ARG A 64 -4.50 -5.55 -17.83
C ARG A 64 -5.06 -4.14 -17.68
N ILE A 65 -4.44 -3.36 -16.80
CA ILE A 65 -4.76 -1.94 -16.64
C ILE A 65 -3.66 -1.12 -17.29
N ASP A 66 -4.04 -0.29 -18.25
CA ASP A 66 -3.13 0.65 -18.90
C ASP A 66 -3.23 2.04 -18.25
N GLY A 67 -2.08 2.66 -17.98
CA GLY A 67 -1.98 3.99 -17.39
C GLY A 67 -0.73 4.14 -16.52
N PRO A 68 -0.28 5.37 -16.23
CA PRO A 68 0.81 5.60 -15.28
C PRO A 68 0.34 5.30 -13.86
N THR A 69 1.29 4.99 -12.97
CA THR A 69 1.00 5.00 -11.52
C THR A 69 0.65 6.41 -11.06
N MET A 70 -0.09 6.54 -9.97
CA MET A 70 -0.38 7.84 -9.35
C MET A 70 0.93 8.54 -8.95
N MET A 71 1.94 7.79 -8.48
CA MET A 71 3.26 8.34 -8.20
C MET A 71 3.95 8.88 -9.46
N ALA A 72 3.86 8.19 -10.60
CA ALA A 72 4.40 8.67 -11.86
C ALA A 72 3.71 9.96 -12.33
N ASP A 73 2.38 10.08 -12.19
CA ASP A 73 1.67 11.34 -12.50
C ASP A 73 2.03 12.46 -11.51
N VAL A 74 2.34 12.17 -10.23
CA VAL A 74 2.89 13.16 -9.29
C VAL A 74 4.26 13.65 -9.73
N ALA A 75 5.13 12.75 -10.21
CA ALA A 75 6.45 13.10 -10.70
C ALA A 75 6.39 13.98 -11.95
N ASP A 76 5.48 13.69 -12.89
CA ASP A 76 5.24 14.48 -14.10
C ASP A 76 4.50 15.79 -13.82
N ARG A 77 3.54 15.78 -12.88
CA ARG A 77 2.60 16.89 -12.61
C ARG A 77 2.50 17.21 -11.11
N PRO A 78 3.54 17.79 -10.49
CA PRO A 78 3.60 17.98 -9.04
C PRO A 78 2.45 18.81 -8.44
N TRP A 79 1.85 19.71 -9.21
CA TRP A 79 0.69 20.51 -8.77
C TRP A 79 -0.54 19.65 -8.44
N ARG A 80 -0.61 18.40 -8.92
CA ARG A 80 -1.70 17.45 -8.59
C ARG A 80 -1.51 16.72 -7.27
N VAL A 81 -0.37 16.88 -6.58
CA VAL A 81 -0.03 16.11 -5.37
C VAL A 81 -1.13 16.12 -4.30
N ARG A 82 -1.76 17.29 -4.06
CA ARG A 82 -2.87 17.41 -3.09
C ARG A 82 -4.12 16.68 -3.55
N ARG A 83 -4.44 16.74 -4.85
CA ARG A 83 -5.58 16.01 -5.44
C ARG A 83 -5.37 14.51 -5.26
N HIS A 84 -4.17 14.02 -5.54
CA HIS A 84 -3.82 12.60 -5.39
C HIS A 84 -3.85 12.13 -3.93
N GLY A 85 -3.42 12.96 -2.97
CA GLY A 85 -3.61 12.65 -1.54
C GLY A 85 -5.08 12.46 -1.17
N ARG A 86 -5.98 13.33 -1.66
CA ARG A 86 -7.43 13.18 -1.44
C ARG A 86 -8.01 11.95 -2.13
N THR A 87 -7.56 11.65 -3.35
CA THR A 87 -7.97 10.44 -4.08
C THR A 87 -7.55 9.19 -3.32
N LEU A 88 -6.32 9.13 -2.82
CA LEU A 88 -5.82 8.01 -2.02
C LEU A 88 -6.66 7.84 -0.75
N ALA A 89 -6.97 8.93 -0.05
CA ALA A 89 -7.85 8.89 1.12
C ALA A 89 -9.26 8.38 0.77
N ALA A 90 -9.81 8.79 -0.37
CA ALA A 90 -11.11 8.32 -0.84
C ALA A 90 -11.11 6.81 -1.15
N LEU A 91 -10.02 6.29 -1.74
CA LEU A 91 -9.85 4.85 -1.96
C LEU A 91 -9.81 4.09 -0.64
N HIS A 92 -9.05 4.54 0.36
CA HIS A 92 -9.08 3.90 1.70
C HIS A 92 -10.48 3.91 2.30
N ARG A 93 -11.17 5.05 2.32
CA ARG A 93 -12.55 5.14 2.84
C ARG A 93 -13.52 4.23 2.08
N GLN A 94 -13.34 4.04 0.77
CA GLN A 94 -14.17 3.13 -0.01
C GLN A 94 -13.88 1.67 0.34
N LEU A 95 -12.59 1.31 0.44
CA LEU A 95 -12.15 -0.03 0.79
C LEU A 95 -12.65 -0.46 2.17
N HIS A 96 -12.51 0.43 3.16
CA HIS A 96 -12.82 0.14 4.57
C HIS A 96 -14.31 0.00 4.87
N ARG A 97 -15.20 0.27 3.90
CA ARG A 97 -16.63 -0.07 4.01
C ARG A 97 -16.92 -1.53 3.65
N ILE A 98 -15.99 -2.21 3.00
CA ILE A 98 -16.18 -3.56 2.48
C ILE A 98 -15.87 -4.57 3.59
N PRO A 99 -16.79 -5.50 3.90
CA PRO A 99 -16.48 -6.59 4.82
C PRO A 99 -15.44 -7.52 4.20
N ALA A 100 -14.48 -7.98 5.00
CA ALA A 100 -13.50 -8.96 4.53
C ALA A 100 -14.21 -10.29 4.16
N PRO A 101 -13.70 -11.02 3.15
CA PRO A 101 -14.28 -12.32 2.81
C PRO A 101 -14.03 -13.33 3.95
N SER A 102 -14.96 -14.28 4.11
CA SER A 102 -14.81 -15.39 5.06
C SER A 102 -13.55 -16.19 4.74
N GLY A 103 -12.72 -16.48 5.75
CA GLY A 103 -11.47 -17.21 5.57
C GLY A 103 -10.29 -16.35 5.10
N ALA A 104 -10.45 -15.03 4.92
CA ALA A 104 -9.32 -14.14 4.74
C ALA A 104 -8.40 -14.18 5.98
N ASP A 105 -7.10 -14.09 5.74
CA ASP A 105 -6.10 -13.96 6.80
C ASP A 105 -6.33 -12.69 7.61
N ALA A 106 -5.97 -12.72 8.90
CA ALA A 106 -5.93 -11.53 9.75
C ALA A 106 -4.51 -11.34 10.29
N PRO A 107 -3.57 -10.85 9.44
CA PRO A 107 -2.16 -10.75 9.80
C PRO A 107 -1.88 -9.86 11.02
N LEU A 108 -2.82 -8.98 11.38
CA LEU A 108 -2.78 -8.11 12.55
C LEU A 108 -3.81 -8.50 13.64
N GLY A 109 -4.62 -9.54 13.39
CA GLY A 109 -5.57 -10.11 14.35
C GLY A 109 -6.77 -9.24 14.72
N ARG A 110 -6.92 -8.04 14.13
CA ARG A 110 -7.95 -7.05 14.46
C ARG A 110 -8.84 -6.75 13.26
N GLY A 111 -10.07 -6.31 13.55
CA GLY A 111 -11.01 -5.83 12.56
C GLY A 111 -11.63 -6.91 11.67
N ASP A 112 -12.69 -6.50 10.97
CA ASP A 112 -13.53 -7.32 10.09
C ASP A 112 -13.64 -6.73 8.68
N ARG A 113 -12.88 -5.67 8.39
CA ARG A 113 -12.92 -4.95 7.11
C ARG A 113 -11.85 -5.47 6.17
N LEU A 114 -12.12 -5.31 4.89
CA LEU A 114 -11.12 -5.52 3.87
C LEU A 114 -10.07 -4.41 3.97
N VAL A 115 -8.80 -4.80 4.02
CA VAL A 115 -7.64 -3.91 4.06
C VAL A 115 -6.64 -4.32 2.98
N HIS A 116 -5.86 -3.37 2.48
CA HIS A 116 -4.87 -3.65 1.43
C HIS A 116 -3.48 -3.94 2.00
N LEU A 117 -3.11 -3.26 3.09
CA LEU A 117 -1.82 -3.31 3.79
C LEU A 117 -0.59 -2.89 2.97
N ASP A 118 -0.81 -2.36 1.76
CA ASP A 118 0.23 -1.78 0.91
C ASP A 118 -0.36 -0.77 -0.10
N LEU A 119 -1.45 -0.09 0.29
CA LEU A 119 -2.11 0.87 -0.58
C LEU A 119 -1.38 2.22 -0.55
N HIS A 120 -0.52 2.45 -1.52
CA HIS A 120 0.21 3.70 -1.71
C HIS A 120 0.20 4.11 -3.20
N PRO A 121 0.62 5.34 -3.56
CA PRO A 121 0.48 5.85 -4.94
C PRO A 121 1.19 5.05 -6.06
N GLU A 122 2.12 4.15 -5.75
CA GLU A 122 2.70 3.28 -6.79
C GLU A 122 1.77 2.10 -7.12
N ASN A 123 0.95 1.67 -6.14
CA ASN A 123 -0.06 0.62 -6.29
C ASN A 123 -1.42 1.14 -6.75
N VAL A 124 -1.45 2.34 -7.34
CA VAL A 124 -2.65 2.91 -7.97
C VAL A 124 -2.33 3.29 -9.41
N LEU A 125 -2.94 2.63 -10.38
CA LEU A 125 -2.84 2.98 -11.80
C LEU A 125 -3.95 3.96 -12.19
N LEU A 126 -3.58 5.01 -12.93
CA LEU A 126 -4.51 6.02 -13.43
C LEU A 126 -4.96 5.64 -14.85
N SER A 127 -6.04 4.86 -14.93
CA SER A 127 -6.60 4.39 -16.19
C SER A 127 -7.61 5.39 -16.80
N SER A 128 -8.06 5.11 -18.02
CA SER A 128 -9.16 5.86 -18.66
C SER A 128 -10.47 5.80 -17.89
N ARG A 129 -10.67 4.78 -17.03
CA ARG A 129 -11.85 4.60 -16.17
C ARG A 129 -11.65 5.17 -14.76
N GLY A 130 -10.51 5.83 -14.51
CA GLY A 130 -10.15 6.36 -13.19
C GLY A 130 -9.08 5.52 -12.47
N PRO A 131 -8.84 5.80 -11.17
CA PRO A 131 -7.83 5.09 -10.39
C PRO A 131 -8.22 3.63 -10.17
N VAL A 132 -7.29 2.71 -10.38
CA VAL A 132 -7.43 1.28 -10.13
C VAL A 132 -6.32 0.82 -9.20
N VAL A 133 -6.69 0.15 -8.11
CA VAL A 133 -5.76 -0.35 -7.10
C VAL A 133 -5.25 -1.72 -7.50
N ILE A 134 -3.94 -1.88 -7.50
CA ILE A 134 -3.23 -3.10 -7.88
C ILE A 134 -2.38 -3.63 -6.71
N ASP A 135 -1.78 -4.80 -6.91
CA ASP A 135 -0.92 -5.46 -5.93
C ASP A 135 -1.62 -5.85 -4.62
N TRP A 136 -2.61 -6.72 -4.74
CA TRP A 136 -3.41 -7.23 -3.62
C TRP A 136 -2.75 -8.38 -2.85
N SER A 137 -1.44 -8.55 -3.00
CA SER A 137 -0.68 -9.66 -2.41
C SER A 137 -0.73 -9.68 -0.87
N ASN A 138 -0.96 -8.53 -0.25
CA ASN A 138 -1.11 -8.34 1.19
C ASN A 138 -2.58 -8.10 1.62
N GLY A 139 -3.51 -8.10 0.65
CA GLY A 139 -4.92 -7.87 0.90
C GLY A 139 -5.50 -8.91 1.85
N SER A 140 -6.18 -8.47 2.89
CA SER A 140 -6.57 -9.34 4.01
C SER A 140 -7.73 -8.76 4.83
N ARG A 141 -8.11 -9.45 5.91
CA ARG A 141 -9.01 -8.94 6.95
C ARG A 141 -8.19 -8.09 7.93
N GLY A 142 -8.69 -6.92 8.28
CA GLY A 142 -7.98 -6.01 9.16
C GLY A 142 -8.83 -4.89 9.76
N ASP A 143 -8.17 -4.11 10.62
CA ASP A 143 -8.66 -2.84 11.12
C ASP A 143 -8.30 -1.72 10.12
N PRO A 144 -9.26 -0.90 9.66
CA PRO A 144 -8.99 0.28 8.83
C PRO A 144 -7.84 1.17 9.33
N ALA A 145 -7.69 1.32 10.65
CA ALA A 145 -6.65 2.15 11.26
C ALA A 145 -5.24 1.60 10.97
N ASP A 146 -5.08 0.26 10.94
CA ASP A 146 -3.79 -0.37 10.62
C ASP A 146 -3.40 -0.14 9.16
N ASP A 147 -4.37 -0.20 8.24
CA ASP A 147 -4.16 0.01 6.81
C ASP A 147 -3.74 1.46 6.52
N VAL A 148 -4.42 2.43 7.13
CA VAL A 148 -4.03 3.86 7.04
C VAL A 148 -2.65 4.09 7.67
N ALA A 149 -2.37 3.48 8.82
CA ALA A 149 -1.10 3.63 9.52
C ALA A 149 0.07 3.07 8.70
N LEU A 150 -0.11 1.95 8.01
CA LEU A 150 0.90 1.40 7.08
C LEU A 150 1.14 2.36 5.90
N THR A 151 0.09 2.88 5.27
CA THR A 151 0.23 3.87 4.19
C THR A 151 0.94 5.13 4.68
N TRP A 152 0.62 5.61 5.88
CA TRP A 152 1.34 6.72 6.51
C TRP A 152 2.83 6.37 6.66
N ALA A 153 3.15 5.23 7.27
CA ALA A 153 4.53 4.81 7.45
C ALA A 153 5.30 4.80 6.11
N ILE A 154 4.75 4.15 5.07
CA ILE A 154 5.33 4.12 3.72
C ILE A 154 5.60 5.55 3.21
N LEU A 155 4.57 6.39 3.14
CA LEU A 155 4.68 7.76 2.61
C LEU A 155 5.71 8.59 3.39
N ALA A 156 5.81 8.39 4.70
CA ALA A 156 6.76 9.10 5.55
C ALA A 156 8.21 8.60 5.36
N THR A 157 8.42 7.30 5.13
CA THR A 157 9.74 6.65 5.22
C THR A 157 10.36 6.25 3.89
N SER A 158 9.61 6.20 2.78
CA SER A 158 10.16 5.83 1.47
C SER A 158 11.39 6.67 1.12
N ALA A 159 12.41 6.05 0.51
CA ALA A 159 13.60 6.76 0.08
C ALA A 159 13.28 7.74 -1.07
N ILE A 160 14.00 8.87 -1.12
CA ILE A 160 13.95 9.80 -2.26
C ILE A 160 15.34 9.81 -2.90
N PRO A 161 15.57 9.03 -3.97
CA PRO A 161 16.81 9.11 -4.71
C PRO A 161 16.91 10.44 -5.48
N GLY A 162 18.12 10.82 -5.88
CA GLY A 162 18.36 12.00 -6.72
C GLY A 162 19.16 13.12 -6.06
N PRO A 163 19.45 14.19 -6.83
CA PRO A 163 20.31 15.30 -6.38
C PRO A 163 19.65 16.13 -5.27
N LEU A 164 20.46 16.85 -4.50
CA LEU A 164 20.02 17.62 -3.32
C LEU A 164 18.79 18.52 -3.59
N PRO A 165 18.76 19.36 -4.64
CA PRO A 165 17.62 20.24 -4.90
C PRO A 165 16.32 19.47 -5.12
N PHE A 166 16.39 18.38 -5.88
CA PHE A 166 15.24 17.50 -6.11
C PHE A 166 14.73 16.87 -4.81
N ARG A 167 15.64 16.41 -3.93
CA ARG A 167 15.24 15.81 -2.65
C ARG A 167 14.53 16.80 -1.72
N VAL A 168 14.88 18.08 -1.76
CA VAL A 168 14.18 19.11 -0.97
C VAL A 168 12.76 19.31 -1.50
N LEU A 169 12.61 19.49 -2.82
CA LEU A 169 11.30 19.63 -3.45
C LEU A 169 10.41 18.40 -3.21
N ALA A 170 10.96 17.21 -3.38
CA ALA A 170 10.24 15.96 -3.17
C ALA A 170 9.82 15.76 -1.70
N ARG A 171 10.60 16.25 -0.72
CA ARG A 171 10.19 16.26 0.69
C ARG A 171 9.00 17.20 0.95
N ALA A 172 9.00 18.38 0.34
CA ALA A 172 7.84 19.28 0.41
C ALA A 172 6.60 18.64 -0.23
N GLY A 173 6.76 18.05 -1.43
CA GLY A 173 5.70 17.29 -2.10
C GLY A 173 5.15 16.15 -1.24
N ARG A 174 6.02 15.38 -0.59
CA ARG A 174 5.63 14.34 0.39
C ARG A 174 4.79 14.91 1.52
N GLY A 175 5.20 16.03 2.12
CA GLY A 175 4.43 16.68 3.18
C GLY A 175 3.03 17.08 2.72
N LEU A 176 2.91 17.60 1.49
CA LEU A 176 1.62 17.94 0.90
C LEU A 176 0.75 16.72 0.60
N LEU A 177 1.34 15.64 0.07
CA LEU A 177 0.65 14.38 -0.19
C LEU A 177 0.12 13.78 1.11
N LEU A 178 1.00 13.64 2.12
CA LEU A 178 0.68 13.06 3.40
C LEU A 178 -0.38 13.89 4.13
N GLY A 179 -0.25 15.22 4.16
CA GLY A 179 -1.26 16.09 4.77
C GLY A 179 -2.61 16.00 4.08
N ALA A 180 -2.65 15.96 2.75
CA ALA A 180 -3.90 15.81 2.00
C ALA A 180 -4.54 14.41 2.17
N PHE A 181 -3.72 13.37 2.32
CA PHE A 181 -4.18 12.02 2.62
C PHE A 181 -4.76 11.93 4.03
N LEU A 182 -4.00 12.33 5.05
CA LEU A 182 -4.40 12.27 6.45
C LEU A 182 -5.65 13.13 6.73
N GLY A 183 -5.81 14.28 6.05
CA GLY A 183 -7.01 15.10 6.18
C GLY A 183 -8.30 14.45 5.62
N GLY A 184 -8.21 13.30 4.96
CA GLY A 184 -9.35 12.56 4.44
C GLY A 184 -9.60 11.21 5.12
N VAL A 185 -8.87 10.85 6.17
CA VAL A 185 -9.01 9.57 6.88
C VAL A 185 -9.04 9.81 8.38
N ASP A 186 -9.32 8.77 9.17
CA ASP A 186 -9.17 8.84 10.62
C ASP A 186 -7.68 8.80 11.00
N ALA A 187 -7.04 9.97 10.95
CA ALA A 187 -5.62 10.12 11.23
C ALA A 187 -5.28 9.89 12.70
N ASP A 188 -6.23 10.08 13.61
CA ASP A 188 -6.02 9.90 15.04
C ASP A 188 -5.96 8.41 15.38
N ALA A 189 -6.93 7.62 14.90
CA ALA A 189 -6.89 6.17 15.01
C ALA A 189 -5.62 5.60 14.37
N ALA A 190 -5.25 6.05 13.17
CA ALA A 190 -4.03 5.61 12.51
C ALA A 190 -2.76 5.95 13.29
N ARG A 191 -2.71 7.12 13.96
CA ARG A 191 -1.56 7.54 14.76
C ARG A 191 -1.29 6.59 15.92
N GLU A 192 -2.35 6.10 16.57
CA GLU A 192 -2.23 5.14 17.68
C GLU A 192 -1.64 3.79 17.22
N ARG A 193 -1.91 3.40 15.97
CA ARG A 193 -1.42 2.15 15.37
C ARG A 193 -0.02 2.26 14.76
N LEU A 194 0.45 3.48 14.48
CA LEU A 194 1.63 3.77 13.67
C LEU A 194 2.91 3.07 14.16
N ALA A 195 3.15 3.06 15.46
CA ALA A 195 4.33 2.42 16.04
C ALA A 195 4.31 0.89 15.87
N GLU A 196 3.14 0.28 16.09
CA GLU A 196 2.95 -1.17 16.02
C GLU A 196 3.13 -1.67 14.59
N VAL A 197 2.49 -1.01 13.62
CA VAL A 197 2.57 -1.41 12.21
C VAL A 197 3.95 -1.17 11.61
N ALA A 198 4.61 -0.04 11.94
CA ALA A 198 5.98 0.21 11.49
C ALA A 198 6.97 -0.79 12.10
N GLY A 199 6.80 -1.12 13.39
CA GLY A 199 7.58 -2.15 14.06
C GLY A 199 7.38 -3.53 13.45
N ARG A 200 6.15 -3.86 13.02
CA ARG A 200 5.89 -5.11 12.30
C ARG A 200 6.56 -5.12 10.93
N ARG A 201 6.40 -4.07 10.12
CA ARG A 201 7.04 -3.95 8.79
C ARG A 201 8.55 -4.18 8.87
N LEU A 202 9.22 -3.60 9.87
CA LEU A 202 10.66 -3.81 10.13
C LEU A 202 11.06 -5.28 10.33
N ARG A 203 10.16 -6.10 10.91
CA ARG A 203 10.41 -7.52 11.19
C ARG A 203 10.07 -8.43 10.02
N ILE A 204 8.99 -8.14 9.30
CA ILE A 204 8.41 -9.07 8.33
C ILE A 204 8.79 -8.77 6.88
N ASP A 205 9.23 -7.55 6.57
CA ASP A 205 9.59 -7.18 5.21
C ASP A 205 11.11 -7.36 4.98
N PRO A 206 11.53 -8.45 4.34
CA PRO A 206 12.94 -8.71 4.06
C PRO A 206 13.50 -7.74 3.00
N HIS A 207 12.64 -7.02 2.29
CA HIS A 207 13.00 -6.17 1.15
C HIS A 207 13.18 -4.70 1.54
N LEU A 208 13.08 -4.33 2.82
CA LEU A 208 13.33 -2.97 3.28
C LEU A 208 14.77 -2.55 3.01
N HIS A 209 14.91 -1.51 2.17
CA HIS A 209 16.21 -0.90 1.95
C HIS A 209 16.70 -0.16 3.20
N GLU A 210 18.01 -0.14 3.38
CA GLU A 210 18.67 0.39 4.56
C GLU A 210 18.27 1.86 4.93
N PRO A 211 18.09 2.80 3.98
CA PRO A 211 17.58 4.14 4.32
C PRO A 211 16.14 4.13 4.85
N GLU A 212 15.28 3.24 4.32
CA GLU A 212 13.89 3.10 4.72
C GLU A 212 13.78 2.43 6.09
N ARG A 213 14.57 1.37 6.33
CA ARG A 213 14.71 0.72 7.64
C ARG A 213 15.01 1.73 8.74
N ARG A 214 16.06 2.54 8.56
CA ARG A 214 16.42 3.59 9.52
C ARG A 214 15.33 4.65 9.71
N ALA A 215 14.58 4.96 8.66
CA ALA A 215 13.47 5.91 8.76
C ALA A 215 12.30 5.34 9.57
N LEU A 216 11.97 4.05 9.39
CA LEU A 216 10.98 3.33 10.18
C LEU A 216 11.42 3.20 11.66
N GLU A 217 12.68 2.88 11.92
CA GLU A 217 13.22 2.82 13.30
C GLU A 217 13.07 4.14 14.03
N ARG A 218 13.39 5.27 13.37
CA ARG A 218 13.18 6.62 13.92
C ARG A 218 11.70 6.93 14.16
N LEU A 219 10.80 6.43 13.31
CA LEU A 219 9.36 6.62 13.45
C LEU A 219 8.83 5.83 14.66
N VAL A 220 9.27 4.58 14.84
CA VAL A 220 8.95 3.77 16.02
C VAL A 220 9.50 4.41 17.30
N ALA A 221 10.76 4.87 17.29
CA ALA A 221 11.39 5.48 18.46
C ALA A 221 10.67 6.75 18.93
N ARG A 222 10.19 7.60 18.01
CA ARG A 222 9.44 8.82 18.32
C ARG A 222 8.02 8.57 18.83
N SER A 223 7.47 7.39 18.53
CA SER A 223 6.11 7.02 18.91
C SER A 223 6.04 6.29 20.24
N ARG A 224 7.20 5.91 20.81
CA ARG A 224 7.27 5.44 22.20
C ARG A 224 7.10 6.65 23.12
N PRO A 225 6.16 6.65 24.08
CA PRO A 225 6.10 7.70 25.08
C PRO A 225 7.46 7.76 25.76
N GLY A 226 8.06 8.96 25.76
CA GLY A 226 9.34 9.18 26.42
C GLY A 226 9.22 8.75 27.87
N HIS A 227 10.18 7.94 28.32
CA HIS A 227 10.56 7.92 29.72
C HIS A 227 10.86 9.39 30.09
N SER A 228 9.88 10.06 30.69
CA SER A 228 10.12 11.34 31.34
C SER A 228 11.18 11.05 32.39
N HIS A 229 12.39 11.57 32.20
CA HIS A 229 13.37 11.69 33.27
C HIS A 229 12.66 12.32 34.47
N ARG A 230 12.36 11.51 35.49
CA ARG A 230 12.18 12.01 36.85
C ARG A 230 13.56 12.39 37.35
N THR A 231 14.04 13.56 36.95
CA THR A 231 15.01 14.33 37.73
C THR A 231 14.20 15.30 38.56
N GLY A 232 14.02 14.96 39.83
CA GLY A 232 13.32 15.77 40.80
C GLY A 232 13.56 15.19 42.19
N GLY A 233 14.76 15.43 42.72
CA GLY A 233 14.99 15.46 44.16
C GLY A 233 14.19 16.61 44.79
N PRO A 234 14.17 16.72 46.12
CA PRO A 234 15.39 16.83 46.93
C PRO A 234 15.76 15.59 47.74
#